data_AF-A0A7C8I5J9-F1
#
_entry.id   AF-A0A7C8I5J9-F1
#
_cell.length_a   1.000
_cell.length_b   1.000
_cell.length_c   1.000
_cell.angle_alpha   90.00
_cell.angle_beta   90.00
_cell.angle_gamma   90.00
#
_symmetry.space_group_name_H-M   'P 1'
#
loop_
_entity.id
_entity.type
_entity.pdbx_description
1 polymer ?
#
loop_
_entity_poly.entity_id
_entity_poly.type
_entity_poly.pdbx_seq_one_letter_code
_entity_poly.pdbx_strand_id
1 'polypeptide(L)'
;RGNEAMEFFQQIVQPPASILIGGLERWRRLQHYLCKLSEDSRAVHNALLCVVEFLMMDEKVQDQGLRQKVMDRIFERHATACDEIRHKLSKHSGLKARSKDAMLAAVFLLAWFEVIRDQDARSSIFPRELAESVITDETPWNRYSQQLLSWLKTLDSKASHIGGQHLLPPKSLAVVAHHPAQITSSVEGDRDRELEDSEVSMSDASPEGSHHSPCGASSTCPQLKLGQVKHVMLNTMLQPALEWYMTSQSYCRKISAHDKHHRSRFTSEDEFEVVVACKQLESELFELWDVRPAIISLTTEQLTQVLSPDLAVRLEEIFSVYLASFWVLFVYLHR
;
A
#
# COMPACT_ATOMS: atom_id res chain seq x y z
N ARG A 1 -8.58 -11.16 25.28
CA ARG A 1 -8.10 -11.59 23.95
C ARG A 1 -8.42 -10.60 22.84
N GLY A 2 -9.68 -10.27 22.53
CA GLY A 2 -9.99 -9.27 21.50
C GLY A 2 -9.34 -7.89 21.77
N ASN A 3 -9.49 -7.36 22.99
CA ASN A 3 -8.88 -6.08 23.38
C ASN A 3 -7.35 -6.14 23.43
N GLU A 4 -6.77 -7.21 23.98
CA GLU A 4 -5.31 -7.43 24.01
C GLU A 4 -4.70 -7.48 22.60
N ALA A 5 -5.40 -8.09 21.63
CA ALA A 5 -4.98 -8.09 20.24
C ALA A 5 -5.02 -6.68 19.63
N MET A 6 -6.05 -5.89 19.91
CA MET A 6 -6.11 -4.51 19.41
C MET A 6 -5.01 -3.62 20.01
N GLU A 7 -4.72 -3.79 21.30
CA GLU A 7 -3.58 -3.12 21.96
C GLU A 7 -2.26 -3.53 21.33
N PHE A 8 -2.04 -4.82 21.07
CA PHE A 8 -0.85 -5.30 20.38
C PHE A 8 -0.72 -4.69 18.98
N PHE A 9 -1.81 -4.62 18.20
CA PHE A 9 -1.79 -4.01 16.88
C PHE A 9 -1.31 -2.57 16.92
N GLN A 10 -1.76 -1.78 17.91
CA GLN A 10 -1.32 -0.40 18.11
C GLN A 10 0.15 -0.30 18.56
N GLN A 11 0.70 -1.36 19.16
CA GLN A 11 2.11 -1.41 19.57
C GLN A 11 3.06 -1.78 18.43
N ILE A 12 2.57 -2.29 17.29
CA ILE A 12 3.41 -2.58 16.12
C ILE A 12 4.02 -1.28 15.59
N VAL A 13 5.30 -1.06 15.91
CA VAL A 13 6.02 0.19 15.60
C VAL A 13 6.40 0.26 14.12
N GLN A 14 6.84 -0.86 13.55
CA GLN A 14 7.28 -0.90 12.17
C GLN A 14 6.17 -1.43 11.26
N PRO A 15 5.78 -0.70 10.20
CA PRO A 15 4.93 -1.27 9.17
C PRO A 15 5.65 -2.45 8.51
N PRO A 16 4.91 -3.43 7.96
CA PRO A 16 5.48 -4.41 7.06
C PRO A 16 6.35 -3.73 5.98
N ALA A 17 7.45 -4.35 5.57
CA ALA A 17 8.39 -3.71 4.64
C ALA A 17 7.75 -3.26 3.31
N SER A 18 6.64 -3.88 2.90
CA SER A 18 5.82 -3.52 1.72
C SER A 18 5.11 -2.16 1.86
N ILE A 19 5.01 -1.66 3.09
CA ILE A 19 4.16 -0.54 3.49
C ILE A 19 5.04 0.66 3.93
N LEU A 20 6.36 0.49 4.04
CA LEU A 20 7.34 1.50 4.48
C LEU A 20 7.37 2.78 3.64
N ILE A 21 6.79 2.77 2.44
CA ILE A 21 6.80 3.89 1.48
C ILE A 21 6.17 5.17 2.07
N GLY A 22 5.26 5.05 3.04
CA GLY A 22 4.55 6.19 3.65
C GLY A 22 5.17 6.78 4.92
N GLY A 23 6.19 6.15 5.50
CA GLY A 23 6.78 6.55 6.79
C GLY A 23 5.96 6.17 8.05
N LEU A 24 6.60 6.26 9.22
CA LEU A 24 6.05 5.80 10.51
C LEU A 24 4.78 6.55 10.92
N GLU A 25 4.68 7.86 10.67
CA GLU A 25 3.49 8.62 11.05
C GLU A 25 2.24 8.19 10.28
N ARG A 26 2.38 7.92 8.98
CA ARG A 26 1.24 7.41 8.19
C ARG A 26 0.83 6.03 8.61
N TRP A 27 1.80 5.19 8.97
CA TRP A 27 1.53 3.90 9.58
C TRP A 27 0.69 4.06 10.86
N ARG A 28 1.08 4.97 11.77
CA ARG A 28 0.30 5.27 12.99
C ARG A 28 -1.12 5.76 12.68
N ARG A 29 -1.28 6.69 11.73
CA ARG A 29 -2.60 7.19 11.33
C ARG A 29 -3.47 6.09 10.73
N LEU A 30 -2.89 5.20 9.93
CA LEU A 30 -3.62 4.06 9.38
C LEU A 30 -4.01 3.06 10.47
N GLN A 31 -3.11 2.74 11.41
CA GLN A 31 -3.43 1.86 12.54
C GLN A 31 -4.66 2.40 13.29
N HIS A 32 -4.68 3.70 13.59
CA HIS A 32 -5.82 4.34 14.25
C HIS A 32 -7.09 4.28 13.38
N TYR A 33 -6.98 4.55 12.09
CA TYR A 33 -8.10 4.44 11.15
C TYR A 33 -8.70 3.02 11.09
N LEU A 34 -7.86 1.99 11.01
CA LEU A 34 -8.29 0.59 10.98
C LEU A 34 -8.92 0.16 12.30
N CYS A 35 -8.36 0.58 13.44
CA CYS A 35 -8.98 0.36 14.75
C CYS A 35 -10.37 1.00 14.82
N LYS A 36 -10.50 2.27 14.44
CA LYS A 36 -11.79 2.98 14.42
C LYS A 36 -12.81 2.30 13.51
N LEU A 37 -12.41 1.87 12.32
CA LEU A 37 -13.29 1.10 11.44
C LEU A 37 -13.68 -0.26 12.00
N SER A 38 -12.81 -0.88 12.79
CA SER A 38 -13.08 -2.18 13.42
C SER A 38 -14.17 -2.11 14.48
N GLU A 39 -14.35 -0.96 15.14
CA GLU A 39 -15.42 -0.75 16.12
C GLU A 39 -16.81 -0.80 15.46
N ASP A 40 -16.92 -0.28 14.23
CA ASP A 40 -18.20 -0.19 13.51
C ASP A 40 -18.44 -1.34 12.52
N SER A 41 -17.39 -2.07 12.13
CA SER A 41 -17.46 -3.08 11.07
C SER A 41 -16.92 -4.41 11.53
N ARG A 42 -17.83 -5.38 11.68
CA ARG A 42 -17.50 -6.79 11.98
C ARG A 42 -16.52 -7.40 10.98
N ALA A 43 -16.62 -7.03 9.70
CA ALA A 43 -15.69 -7.50 8.67
C ALA A 43 -14.26 -7.03 8.96
N VAL A 44 -14.09 -5.74 9.29
CA VAL A 44 -12.77 -5.17 9.61
C VAL A 44 -12.25 -5.75 10.92
N HIS A 45 -13.11 -5.87 11.93
CA HIS A 45 -12.75 -6.45 13.23
C HIS A 45 -12.19 -7.87 13.09
N ASN A 46 -12.92 -8.75 12.39
CA ASN A 46 -12.48 -10.13 12.20
C ASN A 46 -11.23 -10.23 11.33
N ALA A 47 -11.14 -9.45 10.24
CA ALA A 47 -9.95 -9.44 9.39
C ALA A 47 -8.70 -8.92 10.12
N LEU A 48 -8.84 -7.87 10.94
CA LEU A 48 -7.76 -7.32 11.74
C LEU A 48 -7.26 -8.34 12.77
N LEU A 49 -8.21 -9.02 13.40
CA LEU A 49 -7.93 -10.10 14.34
C LEU A 49 -7.20 -11.29 13.70
N CYS A 50 -7.45 -11.62 12.42
CA CYS A 50 -6.68 -12.64 11.70
C CYS A 50 -5.21 -12.26 11.62
N VAL A 51 -4.90 -11.03 11.21
CA VAL A 51 -3.53 -10.53 11.09
C VAL A 51 -2.85 -10.54 12.45
N VAL A 52 -3.50 -9.96 13.46
CA VAL A 52 -2.89 -9.80 14.79
C VAL A 52 -2.64 -11.13 15.46
N GLU A 53 -3.63 -12.02 15.51
CA GLU A 53 -3.45 -13.31 16.17
C GLU A 53 -2.39 -14.16 15.49
N PHE A 54 -2.26 -14.05 14.17
CA PHE A 54 -1.18 -14.69 13.44
C PHE A 54 0.18 -14.09 13.78
N LEU A 55 0.31 -12.77 13.87
CA LEU A 55 1.57 -12.11 14.29
C LEU A 55 1.92 -12.38 15.76
N MET A 56 0.92 -12.62 16.61
CA MET A 56 1.12 -13.01 18.01
C MET A 56 1.42 -14.50 18.19
N MET A 57 1.27 -15.34 17.14
CA MET A 57 1.74 -16.72 17.18
C MET A 57 3.26 -16.71 17.20
N ASP A 58 3.83 -16.83 18.40
CA ASP A 58 5.27 -17.01 18.61
C ASP A 58 5.75 -18.27 17.89
N GLU A 59 6.90 -18.19 17.20
CA GLU A 59 7.59 -19.36 16.61
C GLU A 59 7.91 -20.42 17.68
N LYS A 60 7.92 -20.04 18.97
CA LYS A 60 8.24 -20.90 20.11
C LYS A 60 7.09 -21.73 20.66
N VAL A 61 5.89 -21.69 20.07
CA VAL A 61 4.81 -22.61 20.46
C VAL A 61 5.18 -24.04 20.01
N GLN A 62 5.88 -24.76 20.89
CA GLN A 62 6.27 -26.16 20.66
C GLN A 62 5.06 -27.12 20.62
N ASP A 63 3.92 -26.69 21.16
CA ASP A 63 2.67 -27.46 21.12
C ASP A 63 1.94 -27.27 19.78
N GLN A 64 2.13 -28.25 18.88
CA GLN A 64 1.44 -28.32 17.59
C GLN A 64 -0.09 -28.29 17.72
N GLY A 65 -0.65 -28.83 18.81
CA GLY A 65 -2.10 -28.85 19.05
C GLY A 65 -2.65 -27.47 19.39
N LEU A 66 -1.90 -26.66 20.15
CA LEU A 66 -2.27 -25.29 20.44
C LEU A 66 -2.19 -24.42 19.17
N ARG A 67 -1.14 -24.62 18.35
CA ARG A 67 -0.97 -23.93 17.07
C ARG A 67 -2.15 -24.21 16.13
N GLN A 68 -2.56 -25.47 16.00
CA GLN A 68 -3.71 -25.83 15.16
C GLN A 68 -5.00 -25.15 15.64
N LYS A 69 -5.29 -25.18 16.95
CA LYS A 69 -6.47 -24.52 17.52
C LYS A 69 -6.50 -23.01 17.28
N VAL A 70 -5.34 -22.35 17.32
CA VAL A 70 -5.23 -20.92 16.99
C VAL A 70 -5.51 -20.69 15.50
N MET A 71 -4.93 -21.52 14.62
CA MET A 71 -5.19 -21.44 13.19
C MET A 71 -6.66 -21.68 12.84
N ASP A 72 -7.31 -22.67 13.45
CA ASP A 72 -8.74 -22.94 13.24
C ASP A 72 -9.60 -21.71 13.62
N ARG A 73 -9.28 -21.06 14.74
CA ARG A 73 -9.94 -19.82 15.16
C ARG A 73 -9.70 -18.66 14.18
N ILE A 74 -8.48 -18.53 13.65
CA ILE A 74 -8.15 -17.53 12.64
C ILE A 74 -8.97 -17.79 11.35
N PHE A 75 -9.10 -19.05 10.93
CA PHE A 75 -9.91 -19.40 9.76
C PHE A 75 -11.41 -19.15 9.96
N GLU A 76 -11.95 -19.38 11.16
CA GLU A 76 -13.34 -19.04 11.50
C GLU A 76 -13.59 -17.53 11.39
N ARG A 77 -12.65 -16.71 11.87
CA ARG A 77 -12.73 -15.24 11.73
C ARG A 77 -12.58 -14.80 10.29
N HIS A 78 -11.68 -15.42 9.54
CA HIS A 78 -11.53 -15.18 8.11
C HIS A 78 -12.86 -15.44 7.38
N ALA A 79 -13.49 -16.60 7.62
CA ALA A 79 -14.79 -16.93 7.05
C ALA A 79 -15.87 -15.90 7.43
N THR A 80 -15.93 -15.52 8.72
CA THR A 80 -16.87 -14.50 9.22
C THR A 80 -16.67 -13.16 8.51
N ALA A 81 -15.42 -12.72 8.29
CA ALA A 81 -15.13 -11.49 7.57
C ALA A 81 -15.61 -11.55 6.12
N CYS A 82 -15.37 -12.66 5.43
CA CYS A 82 -15.82 -12.89 4.06
C CYS A 82 -17.36 -12.90 3.95
N ASP A 83 -18.04 -13.55 4.89
CA ASP A 83 -19.50 -13.63 4.91
C ASP A 83 -20.14 -12.27 5.13
N GLU A 84 -19.57 -11.44 6.02
CA GLU A 84 -20.03 -10.07 6.25
C GLU A 84 -19.83 -9.17 5.01
N ILE A 85 -18.71 -9.31 4.28
CA ILE A 85 -18.51 -8.61 3.01
C ILE A 85 -19.54 -9.06 1.98
N ARG A 86 -19.72 -10.38 1.82
CA ARG A 86 -20.68 -10.97 0.86
C ARG A 86 -22.11 -10.52 1.14
N HIS A 87 -22.51 -10.48 2.41
CA HIS A 87 -23.83 -10.03 2.84
C HIS A 87 -24.06 -8.53 2.59
N LYS A 88 -23.03 -7.70 2.74
CA LYS A 88 -23.13 -6.27 2.42
C LYS A 88 -23.22 -6.04 0.92
N LEU A 89 -22.41 -6.76 0.13
CA LEU A 89 -22.46 -6.70 -1.33
C LEU A 89 -23.84 -7.14 -1.85
N SER A 90 -24.40 -8.25 -1.35
CA SER A 90 -25.68 -8.78 -1.83
C SER A 90 -26.86 -7.82 -1.64
N LYS A 91 -26.77 -6.89 -0.68
CA LYS A 91 -27.85 -5.93 -0.39
C LYS A 91 -28.00 -4.80 -1.40
N HIS A 92 -27.06 -4.59 -2.35
CA HIS A 92 -27.01 -3.71 -3.55
C HIS A 92 -27.62 -2.29 -3.51
N SER A 93 -28.38 -1.90 -2.48
CA SER A 93 -29.13 -0.66 -2.38
C SER A 93 -28.35 0.34 -1.51
N GLY A 94 -27.74 1.32 -2.17
CA GLY A 94 -27.24 2.55 -1.52
C GLY A 94 -26.29 2.34 -0.35
N LEU A 95 -25.30 1.44 -0.47
CA LEU A 95 -24.27 1.27 0.55
C LEU A 95 -23.59 2.63 0.83
N LYS A 96 -23.65 3.06 2.10
CA LYS A 96 -22.97 4.28 2.56
C LYS A 96 -21.47 4.21 2.23
N ALA A 97 -20.86 5.35 1.88
CA ALA A 97 -19.43 5.45 1.58
C ALA A 97 -18.55 4.81 2.66
N ARG A 98 -18.84 5.08 3.95
CA ARG A 98 -18.14 4.48 5.10
C ARG A 98 -18.21 2.94 5.12
N SER A 99 -19.31 2.35 4.65
CA SER A 99 -19.42 0.89 4.55
C SER A 99 -18.55 0.32 3.43
N LYS A 100 -18.44 1.02 2.29
CA LYS A 100 -17.54 0.68 1.19
C LYS A 100 -16.07 0.77 1.64
N ASP A 101 -15.70 1.86 2.30
CA ASP A 101 -14.38 2.04 2.92
C ASP A 101 -14.03 0.92 3.91
N ALA A 102 -15.00 0.52 4.75
CA ALA A 102 -14.81 -0.59 5.68
C ALA A 102 -14.64 -1.95 4.98
N MET A 103 -15.34 -2.20 3.87
CA MET A 103 -15.14 -3.42 3.09
C MET A 103 -13.76 -3.45 2.45
N LEU A 104 -13.30 -2.33 1.88
CA LEU A 104 -11.95 -2.23 1.32
C LEU A 104 -10.88 -2.44 2.40
N ALA A 105 -11.05 -1.85 3.59
CA ALA A 105 -10.15 -2.07 4.72
C ALA A 105 -10.08 -3.54 5.13
N ALA A 106 -11.23 -4.24 5.16
CA ALA A 106 -11.25 -5.68 5.42
C ALA A 106 -10.53 -6.48 4.32
N VAL A 107 -10.79 -6.18 3.05
CA VAL A 107 -10.08 -6.81 1.90
C VAL A 107 -8.56 -6.61 2.02
N PHE A 108 -8.11 -5.40 2.35
CA PHE A 108 -6.69 -5.11 2.54
C PHE A 108 -6.08 -5.95 3.68
N LEU A 109 -6.77 -6.07 4.82
CA LEU A 109 -6.30 -6.88 5.95
C LEU A 109 -6.24 -8.37 5.62
N LEU A 110 -7.22 -8.89 4.87
CA LEU A 110 -7.21 -10.27 4.39
C LEU A 110 -6.08 -10.52 3.37
N ALA A 111 -5.78 -9.55 2.50
CA ALA A 111 -4.63 -9.60 1.60
C ALA A 111 -3.32 -9.63 2.38
N TRP A 112 -3.20 -8.81 3.42
CA TRP A 112 -2.03 -8.80 4.27
C TRP A 112 -1.88 -10.13 5.02
N PHE A 113 -2.96 -10.67 5.59
CA PHE A 113 -2.95 -11.99 6.22
C PHE A 113 -2.45 -13.08 5.24
N GLU A 114 -2.88 -13.04 3.99
CA GLU A 114 -2.44 -14.01 2.97
C GLU A 114 -0.95 -13.90 2.62
N VAL A 115 -0.37 -12.70 2.69
CA VAL A 115 1.06 -12.47 2.41
C VAL A 115 1.95 -12.92 3.56
N ILE A 116 1.50 -12.77 4.82
CA ILE A 116 2.29 -13.18 5.99
C ILE A 116 2.12 -14.67 6.34
N ARG A 117 1.00 -15.27 5.94
CA ARG A 117 0.74 -16.70 6.08
C ARG A 117 1.66 -17.44 5.11
N ASP A 118 2.65 -18.14 5.64
CA ASP A 118 3.58 -18.98 4.87
C ASP A 118 2.80 -19.84 3.86
N GLN A 119 3.05 -19.59 2.58
CA GLN A 119 2.35 -20.26 1.49
C GLN A 119 3.06 -21.57 1.16
N ASP A 120 2.94 -22.55 2.05
CA ASP A 120 2.94 -23.93 1.56
C ASP A 120 1.86 -24.00 0.45
N ALA A 121 2.16 -24.68 -0.65
CA ALA A 121 1.44 -24.71 -1.95
C ALA A 121 -0.07 -25.11 -1.93
N ARG A 122 -0.72 -25.01 -0.78
CA ARG A 122 -2.13 -25.30 -0.51
C ARG A 122 -2.95 -24.02 -0.66
N SER A 123 -3.71 -23.99 -1.75
CA SER A 123 -4.90 -23.15 -2.00
C SER A 123 -4.93 -21.76 -1.32
N SER A 124 -4.75 -20.71 -2.12
CA SER A 124 -5.02 -19.34 -1.70
C SER A 124 -6.39 -19.23 -1.03
N ILE A 125 -6.45 -18.68 0.18
CA ILE A 125 -7.71 -18.42 0.90
C ILE A 125 -8.22 -16.99 0.70
N PHE A 126 -7.43 -16.15 0.05
CA PHE A 126 -7.81 -14.77 -0.23
C PHE A 126 -9.11 -14.70 -1.05
N PRO A 127 -10.14 -13.95 -0.61
CA PRO A 127 -11.45 -13.92 -1.25
C PRO A 127 -11.45 -13.03 -2.50
N ARG A 128 -10.83 -13.54 -3.57
CA ARG A 128 -10.54 -12.84 -4.82
C ARG A 128 -11.76 -12.18 -5.48
N GLU A 129 -12.86 -12.91 -5.59
CA GLU A 129 -14.12 -12.41 -6.19
C GLU A 129 -14.76 -11.29 -5.35
N LEU A 130 -14.69 -11.41 -4.02
CA LEU A 130 -15.20 -10.37 -3.11
C LEU A 130 -14.31 -9.12 -3.19
N ALA A 131 -12.99 -9.31 -3.23
CA ALA A 131 -12.04 -8.22 -3.41
C ALA A 131 -12.27 -7.50 -4.74
N GLU A 132 -12.47 -8.24 -5.85
CA GLU A 132 -12.79 -7.64 -7.15
C GLU A 132 -14.04 -6.78 -7.07
N SER A 133 -15.14 -7.36 -6.58
CA SER A 133 -16.43 -6.67 -6.46
C SER A 133 -16.34 -5.39 -5.63
N VAL A 134 -15.58 -5.39 -4.54
CA VAL A 134 -15.39 -4.21 -3.67
C VAL A 134 -14.52 -3.16 -4.35
N ILE A 135 -13.42 -3.56 -5.00
CA ILE A 135 -12.44 -2.62 -5.58
C ILE A 135 -13.00 -1.97 -6.85
N THR A 136 -13.73 -2.71 -7.68
CA THR A 136 -14.28 -2.20 -8.96
C THR A 136 -15.57 -1.41 -8.80
N ASP A 137 -16.12 -1.31 -7.58
CA ASP A 137 -17.29 -0.49 -7.28
C ASP A 137 -16.94 1.00 -7.46
N GLU A 138 -17.70 1.71 -8.30
CA GLU A 138 -17.50 3.13 -8.60
C GLU A 138 -17.79 3.97 -7.35
N THR A 139 -16.73 4.22 -6.58
CA THR A 139 -16.82 4.88 -5.28
C THR A 139 -15.76 5.95 -5.13
N PRO A 140 -16.13 7.14 -4.64
CA PRO A 140 -15.14 8.12 -4.24
C PRO A 140 -14.49 7.66 -2.95
N TRP A 141 -13.40 6.91 -3.07
CA TRP A 141 -12.61 6.42 -1.94
C TRP A 141 -12.10 7.59 -1.09
N ASN A 142 -12.22 7.48 0.23
CA ASN A 142 -11.60 8.44 1.13
C ASN A 142 -10.05 8.36 1.06
N ARG A 143 -9.35 9.35 1.63
CA ARG A 143 -7.88 9.42 1.58
C ARG A 143 -7.19 8.16 2.12
N TYR A 144 -7.68 7.58 3.21
CA TYR A 144 -7.12 6.35 3.78
C TYR A 144 -7.38 5.14 2.89
N SER A 145 -8.58 5.03 2.30
CA SER A 145 -8.95 3.99 1.34
C SER A 145 -8.09 4.07 0.06
N GLN A 146 -7.82 5.27 -0.45
CA GLN A 146 -6.88 5.47 -1.57
C GLN A 146 -5.46 5.01 -1.21
N GLN A 147 -5.02 5.30 0.02
CA GLN A 147 -3.73 4.81 0.53
C GLN A 147 -3.70 3.28 0.64
N LEU A 148 -4.78 2.65 1.11
CA LEU A 148 -4.91 1.19 1.16
C LEU A 148 -4.83 0.57 -0.24
N LEU A 149 -5.49 1.18 -1.25
CA LEU A 149 -5.39 0.74 -2.65
C LEU A 149 -3.93 0.80 -3.14
N SER A 150 -3.23 1.90 -2.87
CA SER A 150 -1.82 2.05 -3.26
C SER A 150 -0.93 0.93 -2.69
N TRP A 151 -1.21 0.48 -1.46
CA TRP A 151 -0.45 -0.56 -0.77
C TRP A 151 -0.87 -1.98 -1.17
N LEU A 152 -2.12 -2.14 -1.61
CA LEU A 152 -2.61 -3.42 -2.11
C LEU A 152 -1.83 -3.87 -3.36
N LYS A 153 -1.37 -2.92 -4.19
CA LYS A 153 -0.44 -3.19 -5.30
C LYS A 153 0.85 -3.85 -4.82
N THR A 154 1.42 -3.36 -3.71
CA THR A 154 2.65 -3.92 -3.15
C THR A 154 2.43 -5.29 -2.55
N LEU A 155 1.28 -5.53 -1.91
CA LEU A 155 0.92 -6.85 -1.38
C LEU A 155 0.72 -7.87 -2.50
N ASP A 156 0.11 -7.49 -3.63
CA ASP A 156 -0.04 -8.34 -4.81
C ASP A 156 1.30 -8.77 -5.40
N SER A 157 2.24 -7.83 -5.55
CA SER A 157 3.61 -8.13 -6.00
C SER A 157 4.32 -9.11 -5.05
N LYS A 158 4.18 -8.92 -3.73
CA LYS A 158 4.76 -9.82 -2.73
C LYS A 158 4.16 -11.22 -2.72
N ALA A 159 2.84 -11.35 -2.82
CA ALA A 159 2.20 -12.67 -2.92
C ALA A 159 2.74 -13.45 -4.14
N SER A 160 2.98 -12.74 -5.25
CA SER A 160 3.55 -13.33 -6.47
C SER A 160 4.98 -13.87 -6.27
N HIS A 161 5.79 -13.21 -5.43
CA HIS A 161 7.18 -13.62 -5.16
C HIS A 161 7.31 -14.90 -4.34
N ILE A 162 6.38 -15.15 -3.41
CA ILE A 162 6.46 -16.25 -2.46
C ILE A 162 5.94 -17.57 -3.10
N GLY A 163 5.76 -17.60 -4.43
CA GLY A 163 5.19 -18.74 -5.16
C GLY A 163 3.66 -18.84 -5.03
N GLY A 164 3.03 -17.77 -4.54
CA GLY A 164 1.60 -17.67 -4.40
C GLY A 164 0.90 -17.32 -5.70
N GLN A 165 -0.38 -17.69 -5.78
CA GLN A 165 -1.24 -17.05 -6.77
C GLN A 165 -1.20 -15.53 -6.52
N HIS A 166 -1.27 -14.76 -7.61
CA HIS A 166 -1.52 -13.32 -7.56
C HIS A 166 -2.67 -13.01 -6.58
N LEU A 167 -2.85 -11.80 -6.03
CA LEU A 167 -4.01 -11.51 -5.17
C LEU A 167 -5.13 -10.86 -5.97
N LEU A 168 -4.78 -9.90 -6.81
CA LEU A 168 -5.72 -9.07 -7.54
C LEU A 168 -5.95 -9.60 -8.96
N PRO A 169 -7.19 -9.68 -9.44
CA PRO A 169 -7.48 -9.88 -10.85
C PRO A 169 -7.18 -8.62 -11.67
N PRO A 170 -7.06 -8.73 -13.01
CA PRO A 170 -6.69 -7.61 -13.88
C PRO A 170 -7.57 -6.36 -13.74
N LYS A 171 -8.88 -6.52 -13.52
CA LYS A 171 -9.80 -5.38 -13.36
C LYS A 171 -9.52 -4.59 -12.09
N SER A 172 -9.28 -5.28 -10.97
CA SER A 172 -8.91 -4.64 -9.70
C SER A 172 -7.55 -3.94 -9.80
N LEU A 173 -6.60 -4.53 -10.51
CA LEU A 173 -5.29 -3.90 -10.76
C LEU A 173 -5.44 -2.59 -11.53
N ALA A 174 -6.33 -2.53 -12.52
CA ALA A 174 -6.60 -1.31 -13.25
C ALA A 174 -7.07 -0.19 -12.32
N VAL A 175 -8.01 -0.48 -11.40
CA VAL A 175 -8.47 0.52 -10.41
C VAL A 175 -7.33 0.93 -9.48
N VAL A 176 -6.60 -0.04 -8.92
CA VAL A 176 -5.47 0.21 -8.02
C VAL A 176 -4.38 1.06 -8.68
N ALA A 177 -4.15 0.90 -9.99
CA ALA A 177 -3.18 1.70 -10.74
C ALA A 177 -3.51 3.21 -10.77
N HIS A 178 -4.77 3.60 -10.58
CA HIS A 178 -5.18 5.01 -10.48
C HIS A 178 -4.81 5.64 -9.12
N HIS A 179 -4.36 4.84 -8.15
CA HIS A 179 -3.97 5.29 -6.81
C HIS A 179 -2.49 4.96 -6.54
N PRO A 180 -1.54 5.64 -7.22
CA PRO A 180 -0.12 5.37 -7.05
C PRO A 180 0.37 5.73 -5.64
N ALA A 181 1.45 5.06 -5.20
CA ALA A 181 2.10 5.40 -3.95
C ALA A 181 2.72 6.81 -4.04
N GLN A 182 2.35 7.68 -3.11
CA GLN A 182 2.83 9.06 -3.06
C GLN A 182 3.63 9.34 -1.80
N ILE A 183 4.78 9.99 -1.99
CA ILE A 183 5.53 10.62 -0.91
C ILE A 183 4.87 11.98 -0.64
N THR A 184 4.44 12.15 0.60
CA THR A 184 3.68 13.28 1.12
C THR A 184 4.29 13.56 2.48
N SER A 185 4.69 14.81 2.70
CA SER A 185 5.18 15.24 4.01
C SER A 185 3.98 15.43 4.94
N SER A 186 4.23 15.30 6.23
CA SER A 186 3.23 15.42 7.30
C SER A 186 2.44 16.74 7.34
N VAL A 187 2.81 17.72 6.50
CA VAL A 187 2.28 19.10 6.46
C VAL A 187 0.81 19.17 6.01
N GLU A 188 0.29 18.17 5.30
CA GLU A 188 -1.13 18.16 4.92
C GLU A 188 -2.08 17.85 6.08
N GLY A 189 -1.57 17.52 7.28
CA GLY A 189 -2.41 17.18 8.44
C GLY A 189 -2.94 18.37 9.25
N ASP A 190 -2.51 19.60 8.96
CA ASP A 190 -2.83 20.77 9.80
C ASP A 190 -3.96 21.66 9.24
N ARG A 191 -4.44 21.38 8.02
CA ARG A 191 -5.57 22.13 7.43
C ARG A 191 -6.95 21.59 7.83
N ASP A 192 -7.03 20.34 8.26
CA ASP A 192 -8.32 19.69 8.54
C ASP A 192 -8.75 19.78 10.01
N ARG A 193 -7.95 20.40 10.89
CA ARG A 193 -8.36 20.69 12.28
C ARG A 193 -9.25 21.94 12.40
N GLU A 194 -9.29 22.80 11.39
CA GLU A 194 -10.02 24.09 11.46
C GLU A 194 -11.40 24.06 10.77
N LEU A 195 -11.79 22.95 10.14
CA LEU A 195 -13.05 22.87 9.36
C LEU A 195 -14.23 22.21 10.09
N GLU A 196 -14.07 21.79 11.35
CA GLU A 196 -15.18 21.23 12.15
C GLU A 196 -15.77 22.21 13.18
N ASP A 197 -15.24 23.43 13.33
CA ASP A 197 -15.71 24.40 14.35
C ASP A 197 -15.95 25.81 13.79
N SER A 198 -16.82 25.90 12.79
CA SER A 198 -17.39 27.18 12.35
C SER A 198 -18.85 26.97 11.99
N GLU A 199 -19.68 26.89 13.03
CA GLU A 199 -21.10 27.14 12.91
C GLU A 199 -21.32 28.53 12.30
N VAL A 200 -22.12 28.52 11.25
CA VAL A 200 -22.47 29.66 10.41
C VAL A 200 -23.30 30.64 11.23
N SER A 201 -22.73 31.79 11.61
CA SER A 201 -23.51 32.95 12.03
C SER A 201 -23.46 34.01 10.94
N MET A 202 -24.55 34.10 10.19
CA MET A 202 -24.84 35.14 9.21
C MET A 202 -25.47 36.36 9.88
N SER A 203 -25.27 37.53 9.27
CA SER A 203 -25.86 38.88 9.52
C SER A 203 -24.97 39.78 10.41
N ASP A 204 -24.71 41.06 10.12
CA ASP A 204 -25.48 42.05 9.36
C ASP A 204 -24.58 43.20 8.84
N ALA A 205 -25.11 43.96 7.88
CA ALA A 205 -24.49 44.97 7.03
C ALA A 205 -24.22 46.36 7.68
N SER A 206 -23.21 47.10 7.18
CA SER A 206 -23.33 48.47 6.57
C SER A 206 -22.00 49.27 6.53
N PRO A 207 -21.90 50.32 5.68
CA PRO A 207 -20.66 50.76 5.01
C PRO A 207 -20.14 52.15 5.46
N GLU A 208 -18.94 52.52 4.99
CA GLU A 208 -18.50 53.83 4.46
C GLU A 208 -17.02 54.14 4.75
N GLY A 209 -16.32 54.71 3.76
CA GLY A 209 -14.99 55.33 3.96
C GLY A 209 -14.02 55.20 2.79
N SER A 210 -14.24 55.96 1.72
CA SER A 210 -13.31 56.20 0.60
C SER A 210 -12.00 56.84 1.09
N HIS A 211 -10.84 56.49 0.52
CA HIS A 211 -9.80 57.43 0.05
C HIS A 211 -8.76 56.74 -0.85
N HIS A 212 -8.47 57.39 -1.97
CA HIS A 212 -7.55 57.03 -3.06
C HIS A 212 -6.07 56.95 -2.65
N SER A 213 -5.32 55.96 -3.20
CA SER A 213 -4.13 56.25 -4.04
C SER A 213 -3.51 55.00 -4.70
N PRO A 214 -2.80 55.18 -5.83
CA PRO A 214 -2.60 54.13 -6.82
C PRO A 214 -1.19 53.52 -6.81
N CYS A 215 -1.09 52.36 -7.46
CA CYS A 215 0.13 51.81 -8.05
C CYS A 215 1.20 51.30 -7.08
N GLY A 216 1.06 50.03 -6.71
CA GLY A 216 2.18 49.15 -6.42
C GLY A 216 1.82 47.79 -6.98
N ALA A 217 2.33 47.44 -8.15
CA ALA A 217 2.35 46.06 -8.61
C ALA A 217 3.29 45.29 -7.68
N SER A 218 2.80 44.93 -6.50
CA SER A 218 3.41 43.88 -5.71
C SER A 218 3.19 42.60 -6.49
N SER A 219 4.21 42.21 -7.26
CA SER A 219 4.42 40.81 -7.62
C SER A 219 4.53 40.04 -6.32
N THR A 220 3.39 39.64 -5.77
CA THR A 220 3.31 38.79 -4.60
C THR A 220 3.73 37.40 -5.07
N CYS A 221 5.04 37.18 -5.17
CA CYS A 221 5.56 35.82 -5.28
C CYS A 221 5.05 35.07 -4.04
N PRO A 222 4.28 33.98 -4.20
CA PRO A 222 3.83 33.21 -3.05
C PRO A 222 5.07 32.72 -2.31
N GLN A 223 5.33 33.29 -1.12
CA GLN A 223 6.42 32.83 -0.27
C GLN A 223 6.07 31.43 0.23
N LEU A 224 6.67 30.43 -0.40
CA LEU A 224 6.55 29.04 0.05
C LEU A 224 7.15 28.93 1.45
N LYS A 225 6.37 28.42 2.41
CA LYS A 225 6.86 28.14 3.76
C LYS A 225 8.03 27.15 3.66
N LEU A 226 9.05 27.28 4.52
CA LEU A 226 10.23 26.39 4.52
C LEU A 226 9.86 24.89 4.54
N GLY A 227 8.77 24.53 5.24
CA GLY A 227 8.24 23.16 5.23
C GLY A 227 7.72 22.70 3.86
N GLN A 228 7.11 23.60 3.08
CA GLN A 228 6.66 23.32 1.71
C GLN A 228 7.85 23.18 0.76
N VAL A 229 8.90 24.00 0.92
CA VAL A 229 10.13 23.87 0.12
C VAL A 229 10.81 22.54 0.39
N LYS A 230 10.99 22.16 1.67
CA LYS A 230 11.52 20.84 2.06
C LYS A 230 10.70 19.70 1.46
N HIS A 231 9.38 19.83 1.49
CA HIS A 231 8.48 18.84 0.94
C HIS A 231 8.64 18.67 -0.58
N VAL A 232 8.62 19.79 -1.32
CA VAL A 232 8.78 19.79 -2.77
C VAL A 232 10.12 19.16 -3.13
N MET A 233 11.22 19.56 -2.49
CA MET A 233 12.54 18.99 -2.75
C MET A 233 12.58 17.48 -2.49
N LEU A 234 12.07 17.03 -1.34
CA LEU A 234 12.06 15.62 -0.99
C LEU A 234 11.19 14.80 -1.95
N ASN A 235 10.04 15.33 -2.36
CA ASN A 235 9.20 14.70 -3.37
C ASN A 235 9.87 14.66 -4.74
N THR A 236 10.47 15.76 -5.21
CA THR A 236 11.18 15.81 -6.49
C THR A 236 12.30 14.77 -6.56
N MET A 237 12.98 14.50 -5.44
CA MET A 237 14.07 13.54 -5.37
C MET A 237 13.57 12.10 -5.22
N LEU A 238 12.62 11.85 -4.32
CA LEU A 238 12.22 10.50 -3.94
C LEU A 238 11.05 9.95 -4.76
N GLN A 239 10.12 10.78 -5.22
CA GLN A 239 8.92 10.31 -5.92
C GLN A 239 9.27 9.58 -7.22
N PRO A 240 10.17 10.10 -8.09
CA PRO A 240 10.57 9.38 -9.30
C PRO A 240 11.26 8.05 -8.97
N ALA A 241 12.08 8.03 -7.91
CA ALA A 241 12.78 6.82 -7.49
C ALA A 241 11.82 5.75 -6.97
N LEU A 242 10.81 6.16 -6.22
CA LEU A 242 9.73 5.30 -5.77
C LEU A 242 8.90 4.76 -6.95
N GLU A 243 8.53 5.61 -7.91
CA GLU A 243 7.75 5.20 -9.08
C GLU A 243 8.50 4.18 -9.93
N TRP A 244 9.80 4.41 -10.14
CA TRP A 244 10.67 3.43 -10.80
C TRP A 244 10.72 2.11 -10.03
N TYR A 245 10.92 2.15 -8.71
CA TYR A 245 10.91 0.96 -7.87
C TYR A 245 9.57 0.21 -7.95
N MET A 246 8.44 0.90 -7.80
CA MET A 246 7.12 0.28 -7.89
C MET A 246 6.84 -0.30 -9.28
N THR A 247 7.42 0.29 -10.33
CA THR A 247 7.37 -0.25 -11.69
C THR A 247 8.20 -1.53 -11.79
N SER A 248 9.41 -1.55 -11.23
CA SER A 248 10.24 -2.76 -11.21
C SER A 248 9.56 -3.89 -10.44
N GLN A 249 8.95 -3.60 -9.29
CA GLN A 249 8.21 -4.58 -8.51
C GLN A 249 6.96 -5.11 -9.21
N SER A 250 6.48 -4.46 -10.28
CA SER A 250 5.36 -5.01 -11.07
C SER A 250 5.79 -6.19 -11.96
N TYR A 251 7.08 -6.28 -12.31
CA TYR A 251 7.62 -7.40 -13.10
C TYR A 251 7.61 -8.72 -12.36
N CYS A 252 7.59 -8.70 -11.04
CA CYS A 252 7.48 -9.89 -10.20
C CYS A 252 6.24 -10.71 -10.58
N ARG A 253 5.11 -10.02 -10.79
CA ARG A 253 3.87 -10.64 -11.23
C ARG A 253 4.01 -11.26 -12.62
N LYS A 254 4.64 -10.53 -13.56
CA LYS A 254 4.87 -10.99 -14.94
C LYS A 254 5.76 -12.24 -14.95
N ILE A 255 6.87 -12.21 -14.21
CA ILE A 255 7.82 -13.31 -14.09
C ILE A 255 7.14 -14.53 -13.47
N SER A 256 6.47 -14.38 -12.33
CA SER A 256 5.79 -15.49 -11.66
C SER A 256 4.69 -16.12 -12.52
N ALA A 257 4.06 -15.38 -13.44
CA ALA A 257 3.06 -15.95 -14.36
C ALA A 257 3.64 -17.03 -15.30
N HIS A 258 4.97 -17.06 -15.49
CA HIS A 258 5.67 -18.08 -16.27
C HIS A 258 6.23 -19.24 -15.42
N ASP A 259 6.05 -19.21 -14.11
CA ASP A 259 6.44 -20.32 -13.23
C ASP A 259 5.58 -21.57 -13.52
N LYS A 260 6.15 -22.77 -13.32
CA LYS A 260 5.49 -24.07 -13.51
C LYS A 260 4.21 -24.23 -12.68
N HIS A 261 4.07 -23.44 -11.62
CA HIS A 261 2.88 -23.44 -10.74
C HIS A 261 1.71 -22.66 -11.34
N HIS A 262 1.96 -21.79 -12.32
CA HIS A 262 0.96 -20.92 -12.96
C HIS A 262 0.75 -21.24 -14.43
N ARG A 263 1.70 -21.94 -15.07
CA ARG A 263 1.66 -22.32 -16.47
C ARG A 263 2.09 -23.77 -16.66
N SER A 264 1.44 -24.47 -17.60
CA SER A 264 1.91 -25.78 -18.08
C SER A 264 3.33 -25.65 -18.63
N ARG A 265 4.20 -26.57 -18.21
CA ARG A 265 5.60 -26.68 -18.64
C ARG A 265 5.95 -28.13 -19.01
N PHE A 266 4.97 -28.86 -19.54
CA PHE A 266 5.08 -30.31 -19.75
C PHE A 266 5.47 -30.70 -21.18
N THR A 267 5.50 -29.73 -22.11
CA THR A 267 5.88 -29.93 -23.50
C THR A 267 7.08 -29.07 -23.88
N SER A 268 7.81 -29.47 -24.92
CA SER A 268 8.91 -28.65 -25.46
C SER A 268 8.43 -27.31 -26.03
N GLU A 269 7.19 -27.27 -26.51
CA GLU A 269 6.54 -26.05 -27.00
C GLU A 269 6.25 -25.09 -25.84
N ASP A 270 5.72 -25.59 -24.72
CA ASP A 270 5.53 -24.81 -23.49
C ASP A 270 6.84 -24.20 -22.98
N GLU A 271 7.91 -25.00 -22.96
CA GLU A 271 9.25 -24.54 -22.56
C GLU A 271 9.79 -23.48 -23.50
N PHE A 272 9.61 -23.65 -24.81
CA PHE A 272 10.02 -22.64 -25.79
C PHE A 272 9.28 -21.32 -25.61
N GLU A 273 7.96 -21.36 -25.40
CA GLU A 273 7.16 -20.16 -25.13
C GLU A 273 7.60 -19.43 -23.85
N VAL A 274 7.89 -20.18 -22.77
CA VAL A 274 8.42 -19.61 -21.53
C VAL A 274 9.77 -18.95 -21.77
N VAL A 275 10.69 -19.60 -22.48
CA VAL A 275 12.01 -19.03 -22.79
C VAL A 275 11.89 -17.75 -23.62
N VAL A 276 11.03 -17.73 -24.62
CA VAL A 276 10.79 -16.53 -25.45
C VAL A 276 10.22 -15.39 -24.60
N ALA A 277 9.23 -15.67 -23.75
CA ALA A 277 8.66 -14.67 -22.85
C ALA A 277 9.68 -14.15 -21.83
N CYS A 278 10.50 -15.02 -21.24
CA CYS A 278 11.55 -14.62 -20.31
C CYS A 278 12.58 -13.69 -20.98
N LYS A 279 12.99 -13.97 -22.22
CA LYS A 279 13.89 -13.07 -22.97
C LYS A 279 13.28 -11.70 -23.24
N GLN A 280 11.98 -11.66 -23.54
CA GLN A 280 11.27 -10.39 -23.70
C GLN A 280 11.24 -9.60 -22.39
N LEU A 281 10.94 -10.26 -21.26
CA LEU A 281 10.99 -9.63 -19.94
C LEU A 281 12.39 -9.15 -19.57
N GLU A 282 13.44 -9.89 -19.94
CA GLU A 282 14.83 -9.48 -19.75
C GLU A 282 15.13 -8.17 -20.48
N SER A 283 14.71 -8.05 -21.75
CA SER A 283 14.85 -6.82 -22.54
C SER A 283 14.10 -5.66 -21.90
N GLU A 284 12.85 -5.87 -21.50
CA GLU A 284 12.03 -4.85 -20.81
C GLU A 284 12.66 -4.39 -19.48
N LEU A 285 13.32 -5.29 -18.75
CA LEU A 285 14.04 -4.94 -17.51
C LEU A 285 15.27 -4.09 -17.78
N PHE A 286 16.02 -4.37 -18.85
CA PHE A 286 17.14 -3.51 -19.27
C PHE A 286 16.66 -2.13 -19.74
N GLU A 287 15.56 -2.05 -20.50
CA GLU A 287 14.95 -0.77 -20.86
C GLU A 287 14.51 0.02 -19.62
N LEU A 288 13.90 -0.66 -18.63
CA LEU A 288 13.54 -0.05 -17.35
C LEU A 288 14.77 0.44 -16.58
N TRP A 289 15.88 -0.30 -16.64
CA TRP A 289 17.15 0.08 -16.04
C TRP A 289 17.69 1.37 -16.64
N ASP A 290 17.59 1.54 -17.97
CA ASP A 290 18.10 2.72 -18.67
C ASP A 290 17.34 4.00 -18.34
N VAL A 291 16.04 3.91 -18.03
CA VAL A 291 15.21 5.05 -17.62
C VAL A 291 15.21 5.31 -16.10
N ARG A 292 16.06 4.62 -15.32
CA ARG A 292 16.10 4.80 -13.87
C ARG A 292 16.53 6.23 -13.49
N PRO A 293 15.94 6.84 -12.44
CA PRO A 293 16.41 8.12 -11.93
C PRO A 293 17.87 8.06 -11.50
N ALA A 294 18.69 8.97 -12.02
CA ALA A 294 20.13 9.00 -11.77
C ALA A 294 20.49 9.06 -10.27
N ILE A 295 19.63 9.69 -9.47
CA ILE A 295 19.79 9.81 -8.01
C ILE A 295 19.92 8.45 -7.31
N ILE A 296 19.30 7.39 -7.84
CA ILE A 296 19.35 6.04 -7.26
C ILE A 296 20.78 5.46 -7.33
N SER A 297 21.58 5.90 -8.32
CA SER A 297 22.94 5.41 -8.54
C SER A 297 24.03 6.28 -7.88
N LEU A 298 23.65 7.31 -7.12
CA LEU A 298 24.61 8.17 -6.44
C LEU A 298 25.08 7.55 -5.12
N THR A 299 26.37 7.69 -4.82
CA THR A 299 26.95 7.28 -3.54
C THR A 299 26.65 8.30 -2.44
N THR A 300 26.79 7.90 -1.17
CA THR A 300 26.71 8.83 -0.03
C THR A 300 27.65 10.04 -0.21
N GLU A 301 28.88 9.83 -0.69
CA GLU A 301 29.82 10.93 -0.95
C GLU A 301 29.28 11.95 -1.96
N GLN A 302 28.68 11.47 -3.06
CA GLN A 302 28.08 12.35 -4.06
C GLN A 302 26.84 13.06 -3.53
N LEU A 303 25.99 12.37 -2.76
CA LEU A 303 24.79 12.94 -2.15
C LEU A 303 25.13 14.00 -1.09
N THR A 304 26.21 13.83 -0.33
CA THR A 304 26.66 14.80 0.69
C THR A 304 27.08 16.16 0.12
N GLN A 305 27.34 16.25 -1.19
CA GLN A 305 27.64 17.53 -1.85
C GLN A 305 26.42 18.47 -1.91
N VAL A 306 25.21 17.91 -1.80
CA VAL A 306 23.94 18.65 -1.96
C VAL A 306 23.02 18.49 -0.74
N LEU A 307 23.21 17.43 0.05
CA LEU A 307 22.36 17.07 1.20
C LEU A 307 23.17 16.98 2.49
N SER A 308 22.48 17.06 3.62
CA SER A 308 23.07 16.76 4.93
C SER A 308 23.55 15.30 4.99
N PRO A 309 24.67 15.00 5.67
CA PRO A 309 25.24 13.65 5.75
C PRO A 309 24.24 12.57 6.21
N ASP A 310 23.45 12.86 7.24
CA ASP A 310 22.45 11.90 7.75
C ASP A 310 21.42 11.53 6.68
N LEU A 311 20.99 12.50 5.87
CA LEU A 311 20.02 12.27 4.80
C LEU A 311 20.66 11.50 3.63
N ALA A 312 21.90 11.83 3.28
CA ALA A 312 22.64 11.14 2.22
C ALA A 312 22.78 9.64 2.51
N VAL A 313 23.19 9.28 3.73
CA VAL A 313 23.30 7.89 4.18
C VAL A 313 21.95 7.17 4.08
N ARG A 314 20.88 7.79 4.60
CA ARG A 314 19.54 7.18 4.58
C ARG A 314 18.99 6.99 3.16
N LEU A 315 19.30 7.92 2.25
CA LEU A 315 18.89 7.79 0.85
C LEU A 315 19.65 6.67 0.15
N GLU A 316 20.97 6.57 0.35
CA GLU A 316 21.77 5.47 -0.21
C GLU A 316 21.28 4.11 0.30
N GLU A 317 20.95 3.98 1.59
CA GLU A 317 20.36 2.75 2.14
C GLU A 317 19.06 2.37 1.42
N ILE A 318 18.14 3.33 1.25
CA ILE A 318 16.85 3.09 0.57
C ILE A 318 17.07 2.70 -0.90
N PHE A 319 17.93 3.43 -1.61
CA PHE A 319 18.22 3.16 -3.01
C PHE A 319 18.95 1.83 -3.20
N SER A 320 19.83 1.46 -2.27
CA SER A 320 20.47 0.14 -2.26
C SER A 320 19.43 -0.98 -2.18
N VAL A 321 18.38 -0.83 -1.35
CA VAL A 321 17.28 -1.80 -1.29
C VAL A 321 16.51 -1.84 -2.61
N TYR A 322 16.25 -0.69 -3.24
CA TYR A 322 15.57 -0.65 -4.55
C TYR A 322 16.38 -1.34 -5.64
N LEU A 323 17.69 -1.09 -5.70
CA LEU A 323 18.62 -1.70 -6.64
C LEU A 323 18.72 -3.21 -6.39
N ALA A 324 18.91 -3.64 -5.15
CA ALA A 324 18.94 -5.05 -4.79
C ALA A 324 17.64 -5.76 -5.21
N SER A 325 16.49 -5.16 -4.92
CA SER A 325 15.18 -5.71 -5.29
C SER A 325 14.98 -5.78 -6.80
N PHE A 326 15.55 -4.85 -7.57
CA PHE A 326 15.55 -4.89 -9.03
C PHE A 326 16.40 -6.04 -9.56
N TRP A 327 17.64 -6.18 -9.08
CA TRP A 327 18.55 -7.23 -9.56
C TRP A 327 18.08 -8.64 -9.23
N VAL A 328 17.38 -8.80 -8.10
CA VAL A 328 16.73 -10.06 -7.72
C VAL A 328 15.72 -10.54 -8.78
N LEU A 329 15.14 -9.65 -9.60
CA LEU A 329 14.23 -10.04 -10.68
C LEU A 329 14.90 -10.95 -11.72
N PHE A 330 16.18 -10.71 -12.03
CA PHE A 330 16.93 -11.58 -12.94
C PHE A 330 17.17 -12.97 -12.34
N VAL A 331 17.36 -13.05 -11.02
CA VAL A 331 17.44 -14.34 -10.33
C VAL A 331 16.13 -15.12 -10.46
N TYR A 332 14.98 -14.44 -10.32
CA TYR A 332 13.68 -15.07 -10.50
C TYR A 332 13.38 -15.45 -11.95
N LEU A 333 13.85 -14.65 -12.91
CA LEU A 333 13.65 -14.92 -14.34
C LEU A 333 14.33 -16.21 -14.81
N HIS A 334 15.46 -16.56 -14.19
CA HIS A 334 16.26 -17.74 -14.52
C HIS A 334 16.01 -18.95 -13.62
N ARG A 335 15.03 -18.88 -12.70
CA ARG A 335 14.64 -19.99 -11.83
C ARG A 335 13.74 -21.00 -12.54
#